data_AF-A0AAQ3TYP1-F1
#
_entry.id   AF-A0AAQ3TYP1-F1
#
_cell.length_a   1.000
_cell.length_b   1.000
_cell.length_c   1.000
_cell.angle_alpha   90.00
_cell.angle_beta   90.00
_cell.angle_gamma   90.00
#
_symmetry.space_group_name_H-M   'P 1'
#
loop_
_entity.id
_entity.type
_entity.pdbx_description
1 polymer ?
#
loop_
_entity_poly.entity_id
_entity_poly.type
_entity_poly.pdbx_seq_one_letter_code
_entity_poly.pdbx_strand_id
1 'polypeptide(L)' 'MAPDELKELKVQLQEQLDKGFIRPSSSPWGCPALFVEKKDRGVTIKNKYPIPHIDIPFDRLAGAKVFSKIDLRSGYYR' A
#
# COMPACT_ATOMS: atom_id res chain seq x y z
N MET A 1 7.90 22.49 -2.11
CA MET A 1 7.54 21.66 -3.28
C MET A 1 7.72 22.49 -4.51
N ALA A 2 8.33 21.91 -5.54
CA ALA A 2 8.39 22.54 -6.85
C ALA A 2 6.96 22.79 -7.38
N PRO A 3 6.75 23.79 -8.26
CA PRO A 3 5.42 24.12 -8.77
C PRO A 3 4.68 22.92 -9.39
N ASP A 4 5.42 21.99 -9.99
CA ASP A 4 4.85 20.81 -10.64
C ASP A 4 4.48 19.71 -9.65
N GLU A 5 5.29 19.49 -8.60
CA GLU A 5 4.94 18.58 -7.48
C GLU A 5 3.67 19.05 -6.77
N LEU A 6 3.49 20.37 -6.64
CA LEU A 6 2.33 20.93 -5.96
C LEU A 6 1.04 20.80 -6.79
N LYS A 7 1.13 20.79 -8.13
CA LYS A 7 0.00 20.46 -9.01
C LYS A 7 -0.37 18.99 -8.88
N GLU A 8 0.63 18.11 -8.96
CA GLU A 8 0.43 16.66 -8.84
C GLU A 8 -0.17 16.27 -7.48
N LEU A 9 0.28 16.92 -6.40
CA LEU A 9 -0.28 16.72 -5.06
C LEU A 9 -1.77 17.01 -5.00
N LYS A 10 -2.20 18.12 -5.60
CA LYS A 10 -3.61 18.53 -5.62
C LYS A 10 -4.47 17.53 -6.38
N VAL A 11 -3.98 17.04 -7.52
CA VAL A 11 -4.67 16.01 -8.32
C VAL A 11 -4.83 14.72 -7.52
N GLN A 12 -3.73 14.20 -6.95
CA GLN A 12 -3.76 12.96 -6.17
C GLN A 12 -4.61 13.06 -4.89
N LEU A 13 -4.62 14.23 -4.23
CA LEU A 13 -5.49 14.48 -3.08
C LEU A 13 -6.96 14.48 -3.49
N GLN A 14 -7.31 15.15 -4.58
CA GLN A 14 -8.69 15.20 -5.05
C GLN A 14 -9.18 13.80 -5.40
N GLU A 15 -8.39 13.01 -6.13
CA GLU A 15 -8.76 11.63 -6.44
C GLU A 15 -8.99 10.77 -5.20
N GLN A 16 -8.16 10.93 -4.16
CA GLN A 16 -8.30 10.16 -2.91
C GLN A 16 -9.51 10.61 -2.09
N LEU A 17 -9.85 11.90 -2.11
CA LEU A 17 -11.07 12.44 -1.52
C LEU A 17 -12.32 11.92 -2.25
N ASP A 18 -12.31 11.94 -3.59
CA ASP A 18 -13.42 11.48 -4.43
C ASP A 18 -13.66 9.97 -4.27
N LYS A 19 -12.58 9.18 -4.09
CA LYS A 19 -12.64 7.75 -3.76
C LYS A 19 -13.06 7.48 -2.31
N GLY A 20 -13.11 8.50 -1.45
CA GLY A 20 -13.46 8.38 -0.04
C GLY A 20 -12.37 7.75 0.85
N PHE A 21 -11.14 7.60 0.35
CA PHE A 21 -10.04 6.99 1.10
C PHE A 21 -9.50 7.90 2.20
N ILE A 22 -9.60 9.22 2.00
CA ILE A 22 -9.14 10.22 2.97
C ILE A 22 -10.25 11.25 3.25
N ARG A 23 -10.12 11.97 4.37
CA ARG A 23 -10.99 13.09 4.74
C ARG A 23 -10.17 14.23 5.33
N PRO A 24 -10.64 15.49 5.24
CA PRO A 24 -10.02 16.59 5.98
C PRO A 24 -9.99 16.27 7.48
N SER A 25 -8.88 16.62 8.14
CA SER A 25 -8.71 16.39 9.57
C SER A 25 -8.23 17.67 10.26
N SER A 26 -8.62 17.86 11.52
CA SER A 26 -8.13 18.91 12.41
C SER A 26 -7.14 18.37 13.46
N SER A 27 -6.49 17.25 13.15
CA SER A 27 -5.58 16.55 14.07
C SER A 27 -4.36 17.42 14.38
N PRO A 28 -3.86 17.42 15.64
CA PRO A 28 -2.57 18.06 15.95
C PRO A 28 -1.37 17.30 15.36
N TRP A 29 -1.59 16.09 14.83
CA TRP A 29 -0.58 15.26 14.19
C TRP A 29 -0.68 15.39 12.67
N GLY A 30 0.44 15.72 12.03
CA GLY A 30 0.60 15.73 10.57
C GLY A 30 1.84 14.96 10.15
N CYS A 31 1.77 14.30 9.00
CA CYS A 31 2.93 13.67 8.36
C CYS A 31 3.16 14.37 7.01
N PRO A 32 4.40 14.80 6.69
CA PRO A 32 4.68 15.45 5.41
C PRO A 32 4.50 14.46 4.25
N ALA A 33 3.84 14.90 3.17
CA ALA A 33 3.78 14.15 1.93
C ALA A 33 5.12 14.30 1.19
N LEU A 34 5.74 13.16 0.84
CA LEU A 34 6.99 13.10 0.10
C LEU A 34 6.73 12.51 -1.28
N PHE A 35 7.10 13.24 -2.33
CA PHE A 35 7.14 12.68 -3.69
C PHE A 35 8.40 11.84 -3.84
N VAL A 36 8.21 10.57 -4.19
CA VAL A 36 9.31 9.65 -4.46
C VAL A 36 9.10 9.12 -5.87
N GLU A 37 10.03 9.48 -6.76
CA GLU A 37 10.20 8.78 -8.02
C GLU A 37 10.51 7.32 -7.70
N LYS A 38 9.60 6.42 -8.09
CA LYS A 38 9.73 5.00 -7.77
C LYS A 38 10.96 4.42 -8.48
N LYS A 39 12.00 4.05 -7.73
CA LYS A 39 12.91 2.95 -8.13
C LYS A 39 12.72 1.68 -7.31
N ASP A 40 12.23 1.78 -6.08
CA ASP A 40 11.41 0.79 -5.37
C ASP A 40 11.10 1.31 -3.97
N ARG A 41 9.97 0.91 -3.38
CA ARG A 41 9.41 1.56 -2.17
C ARG A 41 9.60 0.75 -0.89
N GLY A 42 10.04 1.43 0.17
CA GLY A 42 9.40 1.31 1.48
C GLY A 42 10.32 1.26 2.70
N VAL A 43 10.23 2.28 3.57
CA VAL A 43 10.62 2.15 4.99
C VAL A 43 9.39 1.71 5.77
N THR A 44 9.42 0.45 6.22
CA THR A 44 8.28 -0.30 6.77
C THR A 44 8.36 -0.35 8.30
N ILE A 45 7.27 -0.06 9.00
CA ILE A 45 7.14 -0.36 10.44
C ILE A 45 7.03 -1.88 10.58
N LYS A 46 7.93 -2.51 11.33
CA LYS A 46 7.95 -3.98 11.50
C LYS A 46 6.74 -4.44 12.28
N ASN A 47 5.72 -4.92 11.58
CA ASN A 47 4.65 -5.69 12.17
C ASN A 47 5.10 -7.16 12.27
N LYS A 48 5.15 -7.73 13.48
CA LYS A 48 5.54 -9.13 13.71
C LYS A 48 4.29 -9.98 13.93
N TYR A 49 3.64 -10.35 12.84
CA TYR A 49 2.83 -11.57 12.83
C TYR A 49 3.76 -12.75 12.51
N PRO A 50 3.62 -13.90 13.19
CA PRO A 50 4.36 -15.09 12.82
C PRO A 50 3.90 -15.51 11.43
N ILE A 51 4.74 -15.23 10.43
CA ILE A 51 4.55 -15.76 9.08
C ILE A 51 4.98 -17.23 9.15
N PRO A 52 4.12 -18.18 8.76
CA PRO A 52 4.47 -19.60 8.78
C PRO A 52 5.69 -19.85 7.89
N HIS A 53 6.50 -20.85 8.25
CA HIS A 53 7.62 -21.28 7.41
C HIS A 53 7.08 -21.67 6.03
N ILE A 54 7.84 -21.36 4.98
CA ILE A 54 7.40 -21.48 3.60
C ILE A 54 7.04 -22.94 3.21
N ASP A 55 7.66 -23.92 3.86
CA ASP A 55 7.38 -25.35 3.63
C ASP A 55 5.97 -25.74 4.08
N ILE A 56 5.43 -25.11 5.13
CA ILE A 56 4.11 -25.48 5.67
C ILE A 56 2.99 -25.27 4.61
N PRO A 57 2.92 -24.11 3.92
CA PRO A 57 2.05 -23.95 2.75
C PRO A 57 2.38 -24.86 1.57
N PHE A 58 3.66 -25.10 1.26
CA PHE A 58 4.05 -25.89 0.10
C PHE A 58 3.74 -27.38 0.26
N ASP A 59 3.91 -27.94 1.45
CA ASP A 59 3.54 -29.32 1.78
C ASP A 59 2.05 -29.54 1.59
N ARG A 60 1.22 -28.54 1.94
CA ARG A 60 -0.23 -28.59 1.70
C ARG A 60 -0.58 -28.54 0.20
N LEU A 61 0.27 -27.92 -0.60
CA LEU A 61 0.10 -27.79 -2.05
C LEU A 61 0.70 -28.98 -2.81
N ALA A 62 1.40 -29.90 -2.14
CA ALA A 62 2.01 -31.07 -2.75
C ALA A 62 0.96 -31.97 -3.41
N GLY A 63 1.20 -32.35 -4.67
CA GLY A 63 0.28 -33.18 -5.46
C GLY A 63 -0.82 -32.40 -6.20
N ALA A 64 -0.94 -31.08 -5.99
CA ALA A 64 -1.80 -30.24 -6.80
C ALA A 64 -1.24 -30.10 -8.23
N LYS A 65 -2.10 -30.22 -9.24
CA LYS A 65 -1.72 -30.10 -10.66
C LYS A 65 -2.03 -28.71 -11.24
N VAL A 66 -2.90 -27.94 -10.60
CA VAL A 66 -3.37 -26.64 -11.06
C VAL A 66 -3.30 -25.64 -9.90
N PHE A 67 -2.77 -24.46 -10.17
CA PHE A 67 -2.61 -23.39 -9.19
C PHE A 67 -3.29 -22.11 -9.69
N SER A 68 -3.78 -21.29 -8.76
CA SER A 68 -4.30 -19.96 -9.05
C SER A 68 -3.80 -18.98 -8.00
N LYS A 69 -3.37 -17.80 -8.44
CA LYS A 69 -2.85 -16.74 -7.57
C LYS A 69 -3.76 -15.54 -7.65
N ILE A 70 -4.18 -15.04 -6.50
CA ILE A 70 -5.00 -13.84 -6.38
C ILE A 70 -4.10 -12.71 -5.86
N ASP A 71 -4.07 -11.58 -6.56
CA ASP A 71 -3.43 -10.36 -6.08
C ASP A 71 -4.44 -9.53 -5.27
N LEU A 72 -4.08 -9.21 -4.02
CA LEU A 72 -4.91 -8.47 -3.07
C LEU A 72 -4.42 -7.02 -2.86
N ARG A 73 -3.61 -6.47 -3.78
CA ARG A 73 -3.09 -5.09 -3.67
C ARG A 73 -4.17 -4.03 -3.48
N SER A 74 -5.36 -4.21 -4.05
CA SER A 74 -6.50 -3.29 -3.85
C SER A 74 -7.14 -3.43 -2.47
N GLY A 75 -6.90 -4.54 -1.75
CA GLY A 75 -7.42 -4.79 -0.41
C GLY A 75 -6.92 -3.81 0.64
N TYR A 76 -5.81 -3.11 0.41
CA TYR A 76 -5.31 -2.06 1.31
C TYR A 76 -6.21 -0.82 1.39
N TYR A 77 -6.99 -0.57 0.34
CA TYR A 77 -7.81 0.64 0.20
C TYR A 77 -9.31 0.32 0.32
N ARG A 78 -9.65 -0.92 0.67
CA ARG A 78 -11.02 -1.36 0.85
C ARG A 78 -11.48 -1.22 2.29
#